data_AF-A0AAV9CAY7-F1
#
_entry.id   AF-A0AAV9CAY7-F1
#
_cell.length_a   1.000
_cell.length_b   1.000
_cell.length_c   1.000
_cell.angle_alpha   90.00
_cell.angle_beta   90.00
_cell.angle_gamma   90.00
#
_symmetry.space_group_name_H-M   'P 1'
#
loop_
_entity.id
_entity.type
_entity.pdbx_description
1 polymer ?
#
loop_
_entity_poly.entity_id
_entity_poly.type
_entity_poly.pdbx_seq_one_letter_code
_entity_poly.pdbx_strand_id
1 'polypeptide(L)'
;MEVKRKNVAATHGMLDAIPVAQPLPISTFWLSFQFFIFGIADMFTYVGLLEFFYSESPLSLKSFATAFLWCSIALGYFLSTIIVEVVNKATKNLTASGGWLAGNNLNRNHLNLFYWLLAIVSFINFLNYLFWARWYKYRPPQVQSGSNNA
;
A
#
# COMPACT_ATOMS: atom_id res chain seq x y z
N MET A 1 -13.27 7.55 5.77
CA MET A 1 -12.82 8.75 6.51
C MET A 1 -12.59 9.95 5.58
N GLU A 2 -11.86 9.80 4.47
CA GLU A 2 -11.54 10.93 3.57
C GLU A 2 -12.75 11.59 2.90
N VAL A 3 -13.76 10.82 2.49
CA VAL A 3 -15.03 11.35 1.94
C VAL A 3 -15.78 12.21 2.96
N LYS A 4 -15.80 11.77 4.23
CA LYS A 4 -16.43 12.51 5.33
C LYS A 4 -15.66 13.80 5.65
N ARG A 5 -14.31 13.75 5.58
CA ARG A 5 -13.46 14.93 5.73
C ARG A 5 -13.68 15.96 4.63
N LYS A 6 -13.76 15.53 3.37
CA LYS A 6 -14.01 16.41 2.22
C LYS A 6 -15.40 17.05 2.27
N ASN A 7 -16.43 16.29 2.66
CA ASN A 7 -17.78 16.84 2.81
C ASN A 7 -17.87 17.88 3.93
N VAL A 8 -17.25 17.64 5.10
CA VAL A 8 -17.25 18.63 6.20
C VAL A 8 -16.48 19.89 5.80
N ALA A 9 -15.38 19.78 5.07
CA ALA A 9 -14.65 20.94 4.56
C ALA A 9 -15.47 21.75 3.53
N ALA A 10 -16.25 21.08 2.68
CA ALA A 10 -17.11 21.71 1.68
C ALA A 10 -18.29 22.45 2.31
N THR A 11 -18.97 21.83 3.29
CA THR A 11 -20.16 22.42 3.94
C THR A 11 -19.83 23.67 4.76
N HIS A 12 -18.61 23.78 5.28
CA HIS A 12 -18.17 24.93 6.07
C HIS A 12 -17.39 25.99 5.28
N GLY A 13 -17.32 25.87 3.94
CA GLY A 13 -16.53 26.79 3.10
C GLY A 13 -15.02 26.75 3.39
N MET A 14 -14.55 25.75 4.14
CA MET A 14 -13.16 25.58 4.57
C MET A 14 -12.35 24.78 3.55
N LEU A 15 -12.66 24.97 2.26
CA LEU A 15 -11.95 24.27 1.19
C LEU A 15 -10.49 24.75 1.11
N ASP A 16 -10.22 26.03 1.39
CA ASP A 16 -8.86 26.60 1.40
C ASP A 16 -8.22 26.65 2.80
N ALA A 17 -8.81 25.98 3.78
CA ALA A 17 -8.34 25.98 5.16
C ALA A 17 -7.04 25.17 5.31
N ILE A 18 -5.99 25.82 5.83
CA ILE A 18 -4.73 25.18 6.17
C ILE A 18 -4.98 24.24 7.37
N PRO A 19 -4.74 22.92 7.26
CA PRO A 19 -5.11 21.93 8.28
C PRO A 19 -4.53 22.22 9.69
N VAL A 20 -3.41 22.95 9.74
CA VAL A 20 -2.69 23.34 10.97
C VAL A 20 -3.26 24.60 11.62
N ALA A 21 -3.84 25.52 10.83
CA ALA A 21 -4.36 26.80 11.33
C ALA A 21 -5.87 26.79 11.56
N GLN A 22 -6.60 25.87 10.90
CA GLN A 22 -8.05 25.74 10.95
C GLN A 22 -8.43 24.25 11.01
N PRO A 23 -8.42 23.64 12.20
CA PRO A 23 -8.75 22.22 12.35
C PRO A 23 -10.21 21.99 12.00
N LEU A 24 -10.46 21.05 11.07
CA LEU A 24 -11.81 20.60 10.76
C LEU A 24 -12.43 19.96 12.01
N PRO A 25 -13.71 20.21 12.33
CA PRO A 25 -14.39 19.63 13.47
C PRO A 25 -14.76 18.16 13.20
N ILE A 26 -13.75 17.31 13.00
CA ILE A 26 -13.88 15.86 12.89
C ILE A 26 -13.21 15.23 14.10
N SER A 27 -13.93 14.31 14.73
CA SER A 27 -13.40 13.56 15.86
C SER A 27 -12.23 12.67 15.42
N THR A 28 -11.09 12.81 16.10
CA THR A 28 -9.89 11.97 15.94
C THR A 28 -10.19 10.47 16.16
N PHE A 29 -11.28 10.17 16.86
CA PHE A 29 -11.75 8.80 17.11
C PHE A 29 -11.94 7.98 15.81
N TRP A 30 -12.35 8.62 14.72
CA TRP A 30 -12.54 7.94 13.43
C TRP A 30 -11.22 7.47 12.80
N LEU A 31 -10.11 8.16 13.07
CA LEU A 31 -8.78 7.75 12.62
C LEU A 31 -8.28 6.59 13.47
N SER A 32 -8.47 6.68 14.79
CA SER A 32 -8.10 5.62 15.74
C SER A 32 -8.75 4.28 15.40
N PHE A 33 -10.03 4.29 15.04
CA PHE A 33 -10.76 3.07 14.67
C PHE A 33 -10.18 2.39 13.41
N GLN A 34 -9.81 3.18 12.39
CA GLN A 34 -9.22 2.65 11.16
C GLN A 34 -7.84 2.02 11.42
N PHE A 35 -7.00 2.68 12.22
CA PHE A 35 -5.68 2.15 12.58
C PHE A 35 -5.76 0.93 13.50
N PHE A 36 -6.76 0.87 14.37
CA PHE A 36 -6.98 -0.28 15.24
C PHE A 36 -7.27 -1.56 14.45
N ILE A 37 -8.20 -1.50 13.49
CA ILE A 37 -8.53 -2.65 12.64
C ILE A 37 -7.34 -3.05 11.77
N PHE A 38 -6.65 -2.06 11.18
CA PHE A 38 -5.45 -2.32 10.37
C PHE A 38 -4.35 -2.99 11.20
N GLY A 39 -4.08 -2.51 12.41
CA GLY A 39 -3.06 -3.08 13.28
C GLY A 39 -3.38 -4.52 13.72
N ILE A 40 -4.65 -4.82 14.00
CA ILE A 40 -5.08 -6.19 14.27
C ILE A 40 -4.86 -7.08 13.05
N ALA A 41 -5.29 -6.65 11.87
CA ALA A 41 -5.12 -7.42 10.64
C ALA A 41 -3.64 -7.69 10.32
N ASP A 42 -2.77 -6.69 10.50
CA ASP A 42 -1.34 -6.80 10.25
C ASP A 42 -0.67 -7.78 11.22
N MET A 43 -0.98 -7.68 12.52
CA MET A 43 -0.48 -8.59 13.55
C MET A 43 -0.91 -10.03 13.30
N PHE A 44 -2.19 -10.27 13.01
CA PHE A 44 -2.68 -11.63 12.71
C PHE A 44 -2.08 -12.19 11.42
N THR A 45 -1.94 -11.37 10.39
CA THR A 45 -1.33 -11.80 9.12
C THR A 45 0.14 -12.15 9.33
N TYR A 46 0.89 -11.31 10.06
CA TYR A 46 2.29 -11.55 10.36
C TYR A 46 2.50 -12.81 11.20
N VAL A 47 1.77 -12.94 12.32
CA VAL A 47 1.88 -14.11 13.21
C VAL A 47 1.46 -15.38 12.50
N GLY A 48 0.34 -15.38 11.76
CA GLY A 48 -0.13 -16.55 11.02
C GLY A 48 0.84 -16.98 9.91
N LEU A 49 1.43 -16.01 9.19
CA LEU A 49 2.45 -16.29 8.19
C LEU A 49 3.72 -16.89 8.82
N LEU A 50 4.11 -16.38 9.98
CA LEU A 50 5.31 -16.82 10.71
C LEU A 50 5.10 -18.25 11.23
N GLU A 51 3.97 -18.55 11.86
CA GLU A 51 3.65 -19.89 12.36
C GLU A 51 3.60 -20.93 11.22
N PHE A 52 2.99 -20.57 10.08
CA PHE A 52 2.94 -21.41 8.88
C PHE A 52 4.32 -21.65 8.26
N PHE A 53 5.13 -20.60 8.10
CA PHE A 53 6.51 -20.76 7.59
C PHE A 53 7.38 -21.56 8.56
N TYR A 54 7.15 -21.42 9.86
CA TYR A 54 7.90 -22.17 10.86
C TYR A 54 7.60 -23.66 10.81
N SER A 55 6.35 -24.08 10.57
CA SER A 55 5.99 -25.50 10.45
C SER A 55 6.39 -26.15 9.12
N GLU A 56 6.36 -25.41 8.01
CA GLU A 56 6.49 -26.00 6.66
C GLU A 56 7.87 -25.85 5.99
N SER A 57 8.80 -25.02 6.52
CA SER A 57 10.01 -24.63 5.75
C SER A 57 11.36 -25.03 6.37
N PRO A 58 12.33 -25.55 5.58
CA PRO A 58 13.68 -25.90 6.05
C PRO A 58 14.46 -24.66 6.52
N LEU A 59 15.17 -24.80 7.65
CA LEU A 59 15.75 -23.71 8.46
C LEU A 59 16.64 -22.72 7.66
N SER A 60 17.32 -23.19 6.62
CA SER A 60 18.34 -22.46 5.87
C SER A 60 17.80 -21.48 4.82
N LEU A 61 16.52 -21.59 4.41
CA LEU A 61 15.91 -20.67 3.43
C LEU A 61 15.11 -19.53 4.08
N LYS A 62 14.79 -19.64 5.39
CA LYS A 62 13.99 -18.65 6.12
C LYS A 62 14.66 -17.27 6.17
N SER A 63 15.96 -17.20 6.48
CA SER A 63 16.68 -15.92 6.56
C SER A 63 16.80 -15.21 5.21
N PHE A 64 16.96 -15.97 4.12
CA PHE A 64 17.00 -15.40 2.77
C PHE A 64 15.61 -14.89 2.33
N ALA A 65 14.54 -15.62 2.64
CA ALA A 65 13.17 -15.20 2.39
C ALA A 65 12.82 -13.92 3.16
N THR A 66 13.17 -13.83 4.44
CA THR A 66 12.99 -12.61 5.23
C THR A 66 13.78 -11.44 4.66
N ALA A 67 15.06 -11.63 4.30
CA ALA A 67 15.85 -10.57 3.67
C ALA A 67 15.23 -10.06 2.36
N PHE A 68 14.69 -10.96 1.53
CA PHE A 68 14.01 -10.59 0.29
C PHE A 68 12.70 -9.82 0.54
N LEU A 69 11.92 -10.20 1.56
CA LEU A 69 10.72 -9.48 1.98
C LEU A 69 11.03 -8.04 2.41
N TRP A 70 12.03 -7.87 3.26
CA TRP A 70 12.46 -6.54 3.71
C TRP A 70 12.99 -5.68 2.55
N CYS A 71 13.73 -6.28 1.61
CA CYS A 71 14.18 -5.62 0.40
C CYS A 71 12.99 -5.17 -0.48
N SER A 72 11.99 -6.04 -0.67
CA SER A 72 10.78 -5.71 -1.43
C SER A 72 10.01 -4.55 -0.79
N ILE A 73 9.88 -4.53 0.54
CA ILE A 73 9.25 -3.43 1.28
C ILE A 73 10.03 -2.12 1.07
N ALA A 74 11.36 -2.15 1.19
CA ALA A 74 12.20 -0.98 0.96
C ALA A 74 12.06 -0.45 -0.48
N LEU A 75 12.04 -1.34 -1.47
CA LEU A 75 11.78 -0.98 -2.86
C LEU A 75 10.39 -0.34 -3.05
N GLY A 76 9.37 -0.84 -2.34
CA GLY A 76 8.03 -0.24 -2.33
C GLY A 76 8.05 1.21 -1.83
N TYR A 77 8.78 1.48 -0.75
CA TYR A 77 8.94 2.85 -0.24
C TYR A 77 9.68 3.77 -1.21
N PHE A 78 10.78 3.30 -1.81
CA PHE A 78 11.49 4.09 -2.81
C PHE A 78 10.63 4.37 -4.04
N LEU A 79 9.91 3.36 -4.54
CA LEU A 79 9.02 3.53 -5.67
C LEU A 79 7.90 4.52 -5.37
N SER A 80 7.35 4.50 -4.16
CA SER A 80 6.35 5.49 -3.71
C SER A 80 6.89 6.92 -3.81
N THR A 81 8.10 7.16 -3.33
CA THR A 81 8.74 8.50 -3.41
C THR A 81 9.00 8.92 -4.86
N ILE A 82 9.51 8.00 -5.69
CA ILE A 82 9.78 8.26 -7.11
C ILE A 82 8.49 8.62 -7.85
N ILE A 83 7.40 7.88 -7.62
CA ILE A 83 6.11 8.17 -8.25
C ILE A 83 5.63 9.57 -7.87
N VAL A 84 5.71 9.95 -6.59
CA VAL A 84 5.32 11.29 -6.12
C VAL A 84 6.17 12.37 -6.78
N GLU A 85 7.48 12.17 -6.87
CA GLU A 85 8.39 13.13 -7.50
C GLU A 85 8.12 13.28 -9.00
N VAL A 86 7.93 12.17 -9.71
CA VAL A 86 7.60 12.17 -11.15
C VAL A 86 6.28 12.87 -11.39
N VAL A 87 5.24 12.56 -10.61
CA VAL A 87 3.93 13.22 -10.71
C VAL A 87 4.06 14.72 -10.48
N ASN A 88 4.76 15.14 -9.42
CA ASN A 88 4.98 16.55 -9.14
C ASN A 88 5.75 17.25 -10.25
N LYS A 89 6.81 16.64 -10.78
CA LYS A 89 7.62 17.21 -11.86
C LYS A 89 6.85 17.31 -13.18
N ALA A 90 6.09 16.27 -13.54
CA ALA A 90 5.28 16.23 -14.76
C ALA A 90 4.13 17.25 -14.73
N THR A 91 3.58 17.52 -13.55
CA THR A 91 2.40 18.38 -13.39
C THR A 91 2.74 19.80 -12.95
N LYS A 92 4.04 20.08 -12.73
CA LYS A 92 4.60 21.36 -12.29
C LYS A 92 4.19 22.55 -13.17
N ASN A 93 4.13 22.34 -14.49
CA ASN A 93 3.80 23.38 -15.46
C ASN A 93 2.31 23.46 -15.81
N LEU A 94 1.50 22.47 -15.40
CA LEU A 94 0.06 22.41 -15.70
C LEU A 94 -0.81 22.97 -14.58
N THR A 95 -0.26 23.15 -13.38
CA THR A 95 -1.03 23.56 -12.20
C THR A 95 -0.42 24.82 -11.60
N ALA A 96 -1.25 25.84 -11.30
CA ALA A 96 -0.81 27.09 -10.67
C ALA A 96 -0.14 26.90 -9.29
N SER A 97 -0.29 25.72 -8.68
CA SER A 97 0.32 25.30 -7.41
C SER A 97 1.71 24.66 -7.53
N GLY A 98 2.26 24.49 -8.76
CA GLY A 98 3.58 23.89 -8.97
C GLY A 98 3.63 22.36 -8.92
N GLY A 99 2.49 21.67 -8.98
CA GLY A 99 2.37 20.20 -9.08
C GLY A 99 1.10 19.66 -8.40
N TRP A 100 0.66 18.45 -8.76
CA TRP A 100 -0.54 17.80 -8.22
C TRP A 100 -0.48 17.49 -6.72
N LEU A 101 0.72 17.39 -6.13
CA LEU A 101 0.94 17.14 -4.70
C LEU A 101 1.85 18.21 -4.06
N ALA A 102 2.38 19.16 -4.84
CA ALA A 102 3.31 20.19 -4.36
C ALA A 102 2.59 21.38 -3.69
N GLY A 103 1.33 21.64 -4.02
CA GLY A 103 0.56 22.72 -3.43
C GLY A 103 0.18 22.47 -1.97
N ASN A 104 0.40 23.45 -1.10
CA ASN A 104 0.03 23.44 0.33
C ASN A 104 -1.50 23.39 0.60
N ASN A 105 -2.32 23.16 -0.43
CA ASN A 105 -3.77 23.24 -0.36
C ASN A 105 -4.39 21.94 -0.93
N LEU A 106 -4.58 20.97 -0.04
CA LEU A 106 -4.95 19.58 -0.34
C LEU A 106 -6.31 19.44 -1.05
N ASN A 107 -7.19 20.45 -0.95
CA ASN A 107 -8.51 20.47 -1.59
C ASN A 107 -8.50 20.99 -3.03
N ARG A 108 -7.47 21.76 -3.42
CA ARG A 108 -7.26 22.18 -4.82
C ARG A 108 -6.38 21.23 -5.62
N ASN A 109 -5.68 20.32 -4.94
CA ASN A 109 -4.86 19.32 -5.60
C ASN A 109 -5.74 18.25 -6.27
N HIS A 110 -5.35 17.85 -7.47
CA HIS A 110 -6.04 16.84 -8.27
C HIS A 110 -5.80 15.41 -7.75
N LEU A 111 -6.13 15.17 -6.48
CA LEU A 111 -6.01 13.87 -5.81
C LEU A 111 -6.68 12.74 -6.60
N ASN A 112 -7.79 13.04 -7.29
CA ASN A 112 -8.49 12.05 -8.12
C ASN A 112 -7.61 11.50 -9.25
N LEU A 113 -6.78 12.34 -9.88
CA LEU A 113 -5.87 11.91 -10.95
C LEU A 113 -4.69 11.11 -10.40
N PHE A 114 -4.21 11.44 -9.19
CA PHE A 114 -3.22 10.63 -8.49
C PHE A 114 -3.77 9.25 -8.13
N TYR A 115 -5.00 9.16 -7.63
CA TYR A 115 -5.67 7.88 -7.38
C TYR A 115 -5.89 7.07 -8.66
N TRP A 116 -6.20 7.73 -9.78
CA TRP A 116 -6.35 7.06 -11.07
C TRP A 116 -5.00 6.52 -11.59
N LEU A 117 -3.91 7.27 -11.40
CA LEU A 117 -2.56 6.80 -11.69
C LEU A 117 -2.18 5.59 -10.83
N LEU A 118 -2.48 5.63 -9.53
CA LEU A 118 -2.29 4.47 -8.65
C LEU A 118 -3.12 3.27 -9.12
N ALA A 119 -4.37 3.49 -9.55
CA ALA A 119 -5.21 2.42 -10.09
C ALA A 119 -4.61 1.77 -11.35
N ILE A 120 -4.03 2.55 -12.26
CA ILE A 120 -3.31 2.01 -13.43
C ILE A 120 -2.08 1.22 -13.01
N VAL A 121 -1.27 1.76 -12.11
CA VAL A 121 -0.07 1.08 -11.60
C VAL A 121 -0.44 -0.24 -10.92
N SER A 122 -1.49 -0.27 -10.11
CA SER A 122 -2.02 -1.49 -9.49
C SER A 122 -2.56 -2.48 -10.52
N PHE A 123 -3.25 -2.01 -11.57
CA PHE A 123 -3.74 -2.89 -12.64
C PHE A 123 -2.58 -3.55 -13.41
N ILE A 124 -1.52 -2.80 -13.71
CA ILE A 124 -0.30 -3.35 -14.33
C ILE A 124 0.37 -4.37 -13.40
N ASN A 125 0.46 -4.09 -12.10
CA ASN A 125 0.98 -5.03 -11.11
C ASN A 125 0.18 -6.33 -11.09
N PHE A 126 -1.16 -6.25 -11.12
CA PHE A 126 -2.04 -7.42 -11.20
C PHE A 126 -1.81 -8.25 -12.47
N LEU A 127 -1.66 -7.60 -13.63
CA LEU A 127 -1.35 -8.30 -14.88
C LEU A 127 0.01 -8.99 -14.83
N ASN A 128 1.01 -8.34 -14.24
CA ASN A 128 2.34 -8.93 -14.03
C ASN A 128 2.23 -10.17 -13.15
N TYR A 129 1.53 -10.07 -12.01
CA TYR A 129 1.28 -11.21 -11.12
C TYR A 129 0.57 -12.35 -11.86
N LEU A 130 -0.49 -12.05 -12.61
CA LEU A 130 -1.24 -13.06 -13.38
C LEU A 130 -0.36 -13.75 -14.43
N PHE A 131 0.54 -13.02 -15.08
CA PHE A 131 1.50 -13.57 -16.03
C PHE A 131 2.45 -14.57 -15.36
N TRP A 132 3.05 -14.21 -14.22
CA TRP A 132 3.91 -15.11 -13.46
C TRP A 132 3.16 -16.30 -12.88
N ALA A 133 1.95 -16.08 -12.34
CA ALA A 133 1.11 -17.13 -11.81
C ALA A 133 0.73 -18.17 -12.88
N ARG A 134 0.50 -17.71 -14.11
CA ARG A 134 0.19 -18.59 -15.25
C ARG A 134 1.41 -19.35 -15.77
N TRP A 135 2.61 -18.79 -15.64
CA TRP A 135 3.86 -19.47 -15.98
C TRP A 135 4.29 -20.46 -14.88
N TYR A 136 3.92 -20.23 -13.62
CA TYR A 136 4.30 -21.09 -12.51
C TYR A 136 3.68 -22.49 -12.62
N LYS A 137 4.48 -23.49 -12.99
CA LYS A 137 4.09 -24.90 -12.94
C LYS A 137 4.02 -25.35 -11.48
N TYR A 138 2.82 -25.74 -11.03
CA TYR A 138 2.64 -26.43 -9.76
C TYR A 138 3.52 -27.69 -9.70
N ARG A 139 4.31 -27.84 -8.64
CA ARG A 139 5.06 -29.07 -8.37
C ARG A 139 4.06 -30.15 -7.97
N PRO A 140 4.10 -31.36 -8.57
CA PRO A 140 3.25 -32.46 -8.12
C PRO A 140 3.57 -32.80 -6.65
N PRO A 141 2.57 -33.25 -5.86
CA PRO A 141 2.77 -33.65 -4.48
C PRO A 141 3.90 -34.68 -4.39
N GLN A 142 4.82 -34.50 -3.45
CA GLN A 142 5.82 -35.51 -3.12
C GLN A 142 5.07 -36.72 -2.55
N VAL A 143 4.83 -37.74 -3.36
CA VAL A 143 4.37 -39.04 -2.86
C VAL A 143 5.51 -39.59 -2.01
N GLN A 144 5.33 -39.56 -0.70
CA GLN A 144 6.25 -40.18 0.25
C GLN A 144 6.11 -41.69 0.06
N SER A 145 6.94 -42.26 -0.82
CA SER A 145 7.10 -43.72 -0.92
C SER A 145 7.67 -44.18 0.42
N GLY A 146 6.80 -44.66 1.30
CA GLY A 146 7.16 -45.42 2.47
C GLY A 146 7.92 -46.66 2.03
N SER A 147 9.25 -46.59 2.01
CA SER A 147 10.12 -47.75 2.04
C SER A 147 10.10 -48.32 3.45
N ASN A 148 8.97 -48.88 3.85
CA ASN A 148 8.95 -49.98 4.81
C ASN A 148 9.42 -51.20 4.03
N ASN A 149 10.58 -51.75 4.41
CA ASN A 149 10.79 -53.19 4.61
C ASN A 149 12.25 -53.42 5.03
N ALA A 150 12.37 -53.82 6.30
CA ALA A 150 13.31 -54.78 6.92
C ALA A 150 14.73 -54.91 6.35
#